data_AF-A0A496ZC96-F1
#
_entry.id   AF-A0A496ZC96-F1
#
_cell.length_a   1.000
_cell.length_b   1.000
_cell.length_c   1.000
_cell.angle_alpha   90.00
_cell.angle_beta   90.00
_cell.angle_gamma   90.00
#
_symmetry.space_group_name_H-M   'P 1'
#
loop_
_entity.id
_entity.type
_entity.pdbx_description
1 polymer ?
#
loop_
_entity_poly.entity_id
_entity_poly.type
_entity_poly.pdbx_seq_one_letter_code
_entity_poly.pdbx_strand_id
1 'polypeptide(L)' 'MASQNAENDMTRAKVKFEIYGEEMIEKKVKSSGNSGRVYLPPNWVGHQVKIIRID' A
#
# COMPACT_ATOMS: atom_id res chain seq x y z
N MET A 1 1.91 -6.75 39.58
CA MET A 1 1.82 -5.52 38.77
C MET A 1 2.95 -5.55 37.74
N ALA A 2 2.78 -5.40 36.44
CA ALA A 2 1.62 -5.32 35.57
C ALA A 2 2.12 -5.83 34.20
N SER A 3 1.64 -7.00 33.77
CA SER A 3 1.88 -7.51 32.42
C SER A 3 0.61 -7.27 31.62
N GLN A 4 0.42 -6.04 31.14
CA GLN A 4 -0.68 -5.67 30.24
C GLN A 4 -0.16 -4.62 29.26
N ASN A 5 0.49 -5.07 28.20
CA ASN A 5 0.83 -4.26 27.01
C ASN A 5 0.74 -5.14 25.76
N ALA A 6 -0.36 -5.89 25.61
CA ALA A 6 -0.53 -6.80 24.48
C ALA A 6 -1.97 -6.91 23.98
N GLU A 7 -2.84 -5.91 24.18
CA GLU A 7 -4.24 -5.99 23.72
C GLU A 7 -4.79 -4.63 23.27
N ASN A 8 -4.04 -3.89 22.45
CA ASN A 8 -4.57 -2.70 21.75
C ASN A 8 -4.53 -2.85 20.22
N ASP A 9 -4.45 -4.08 19.72
CA ASP A 9 -4.73 -4.38 18.32
C ASP A 9 -6.24 -4.64 18.16
N MET A 10 -7.03 -3.63 18.51
CA MET A 10 -8.44 -3.56 18.15
C MET A 10 -8.49 -3.52 16.63
N THR A 11 -8.55 -4.71 16.03
CA THR A 11 -9.20 -5.05 14.77
C THR A 11 -9.51 -3.82 13.92
N ARG A 12 -8.49 -3.22 13.29
CA ARG A 12 -8.74 -2.39 12.11
C ARG A 12 -9.46 -3.32 11.14
N ALA A 13 -10.77 -3.16 11.02
CA ALA A 13 -11.60 -4.04 10.23
C ALA A 13 -10.94 -4.18 8.87
N LYS A 14 -10.53 -5.40 8.50
CA LYS A 14 -9.88 -5.65 7.21
C LYS A 14 -10.87 -5.25 6.12
N VAL A 15 -10.59 -4.15 5.44
CA VAL A 15 -11.42 -3.66 4.34
C VAL A 15 -11.04 -4.43 3.08
N LYS A 16 -12.04 -5.01 2.41
CA LYS A 16 -11.86 -5.64 1.10
C LYS A 16 -11.97 -4.56 0.02
N PHE A 17 -10.95 -4.46 -0.82
CA PHE A 17 -11.00 -3.65 -2.04
C PHE A 17 -11.22 -4.58 -3.24
N GLU A 18 -12.19 -4.25 -4.09
CA GLU A 18 -12.40 -4.91 -5.39
C GLU A 18 -12.10 -3.90 -6.49
N ILE A 19 -11.14 -4.22 -7.36
CA ILE A 19 -10.70 -3.35 -8.44
C ILE A 19 -10.54 -4.18 -9.70
N TYR A 20 -11.00 -3.61 -10.81
CA TYR A 20 -10.78 -4.13 -12.15
C TYR A 20 -9.61 -3.36 -12.77
N GLY A 21 -8.68 -4.08 -13.38
CA GLY A 21 -7.52 -3.54 -14.06
C GLY A 21 -6.88 -4.60 -14.95
N GLU A 22 -6.01 -4.16 -15.85
CA GLU A 22 -5.34 -5.07 -16.81
C GLU A 22 -4.13 -5.78 -16.19
N GLU A 23 -3.39 -5.08 -15.33
CA GLU A 23 -2.13 -5.57 -14.74
C GLU A 23 -1.98 -5.08 -13.28
N MET A 24 -1.44 -5.94 -12.39
CA MET A 24 -1.16 -5.63 -10.99
C MET A 24 0.32 -5.85 -10.69
N ILE A 25 0.97 -4.87 -10.06
CA ILE A 25 2.36 -4.97 -9.62
C ILE A 25 2.48 -4.53 -8.16
N GLU A 26 3.19 -5.32 -7.35
CA GLU A 26 3.55 -4.96 -5.98
C GLU A 26 4.99 -4.42 -5.92
N LYS A 27 5.16 -3.22 -5.35
CA LYS A 27 6.49 -2.61 -5.15
C LYS A 27 6.55 -1.89 -3.83
N LYS A 28 7.71 -1.98 -3.17
CA LYS A 28 8.01 -1.18 -1.97
C LYS A 28 8.30 0.26 -2.35
N VAL A 29 7.66 1.20 -1.65
CA VAL A 29 7.91 2.63 -1.79
C VAL A 29 9.35 2.93 -1.38
N LYS A 30 10.07 3.70 -2.22
CA LYS A 30 11.42 4.20 -1.93
C LYS A 30 11.35 5.66 -1.52
N SER A 31 12.24 6.10 -0.63
CA SER A 31 12.33 7.50 -0.25
C SER A 31 12.82 8.36 -1.41
N SER A 32 12.28 9.57 -1.52
CA SER A 32 12.80 10.61 -2.39
C SER A 32 12.44 11.99 -1.87
N GLY A 33 13.44 12.64 -1.25
CA GLY A 33 13.23 13.90 -0.52
C GLY A 33 12.15 13.73 0.54
N ASN A 34 11.15 14.60 0.51
CA ASN A 34 10.01 14.61 1.44
C ASN A 34 8.84 13.70 0.98
N SER A 35 9.07 12.82 0.00
CA SER A 35 8.04 12.00 -0.63
C SER A 35 8.47 10.55 -0.83
N GLY A 36 7.50 9.67 -1.09
CA GLY A 36 7.74 8.30 -1.56
C GLY A 36 7.63 8.21 -3.08
N ARG A 37 8.49 7.42 -3.73
CA ARG A 37 8.41 7.10 -5.16
C ARG A 37 8.25 5.60 -5.38
N VAL A 38 7.47 5.24 -6.40
CA VAL A 38 7.34 3.89 -6.93
C VAL A 38 7.66 3.96 -8.43
N TYR A 39 8.62 3.17 -8.89
CA TYR A 39 8.98 3.09 -10.30
C TYR A 39 8.12 2.03 -10.99
N LEU A 40 7.26 2.46 -11.92
CA LEU A 40 6.41 1.60 -12.72
C LEU A 40 7.09 1.26 -14.06
N PRO A 41 6.65 0.18 -14.76
CA PRO A 41 7.17 -0.14 -16.09
C PRO A 41 7.06 1.06 -17.07
N PRO A 42 8.04 1.27 -17.98
CA PRO A 42 8.01 2.40 -18.90
C PRO A 42 6.81 2.40 -19.86
N ASN A 43 6.28 1.23 -20.21
CA ASN A 43 5.08 1.09 -21.04
C ASN A 43 3.81 1.62 -20.37
N TRP A 44 3.82 1.86 -19.05
CA TRP A 44 2.69 2.48 -18.34
C TRP A 44 2.72 4.02 -18.39
N VAL A 45 3.74 4.64 -18.98
CA VAL A 45 3.77 6.09 -19.17
C VAL A 45 2.52 6.51 -19.97
N GLY A 46 1.80 7.51 -19.47
CA GLY A 46 0.54 7.98 -20.05
C GLY A 46 -0.72 7.19 -19.66
N HIS A 47 -0.59 6.07 -18.95
CA HIS A 47 -1.73 5.30 -18.46
C HIS A 47 -2.21 5.78 -17.09
N GLN A 48 -3.51 5.63 -16.83
CA GLN A 48 -4.10 5.94 -15.53
C GLN A 48 -3.96 4.75 -14.58
N VAL A 49 -3.34 4.97 -13.42
CA VAL A 49 -3.08 3.91 -12.43
C VAL A 49 -3.74 4.21 -11.09
N LYS A 50 -4.10 3.16 -10.35
CA LYS A 50 -4.55 3.25 -8.95
C LYS A 50 -3.51 2.57 -8.06
N ILE A 51 -3.10 3.23 -6.98
CA ILE A 51 -2.16 2.69 -5.99
C ILE A 51 -2.92 2.51 -4.68
N ILE A 52 -2.82 1.33 -4.08
CA ILE A 52 -3.38 1.03 -2.76
C ILE A 52 -2.23 0.69 -1.84
N ARG A 53 -2.18 1.33 -0.67
CA ARG A 53 -1.29 0.94 0.42
C ARG A 53 -1.94 -0.23 1.17
N ILE A 54 -1.17 -1.30 1.41
CA ILE A 54 -1.65 -2.57 1.98
C ILE A 54 -1.10 -2.87 3.38
N ASP A 55 -0.27 -1.98 3.94
CA ASP A 55 0.43 -2.12 5.22
C ASP A 55 0.04 -1.05 6.26
#